data_AF-A0A7M2T244-F1
#
_entry.id   AF-A0A7M2T244-F1
#
_cell.length_a   1.000
_cell.length_b   1.000
_cell.length_c   1.000
_cell.angle_alpha   90.00
_cell.angle_beta   90.00
_cell.angle_gamma   90.00
#
_symmetry.space_group_name_H-M   'P 1'
#
loop_
_entity.id
_entity.type
_entity.pdbx_description
1 polymer ?
#
loop_
_entity_poly.entity_id
_entity_poly.type
_entity_poly.pdbx_seq_one_letter_code
_entity_poly.pdbx_strand_id
1 'polypeptide(L)'
;MGKIVLMMSVSLDGCIEGPDRDLGRHRIDEEVHQHFNDVSRDMGAFLDGRVAYPPGARPADLRLVETATFGNGVVLLRYDRANARTA
;
A
#
# COMPACT_ATOMS: atom_id res chain seq x y z
N MET A 1 2.34 14.02 -16.48
CA MET A 1 2.53 14.26 -15.04
C MET A 1 2.48 12.93 -14.32
N GLY A 2 3.54 12.58 -13.58
CA GLY A 2 3.61 11.31 -12.84
C GLY A 2 2.63 11.32 -11.66
N LYS A 3 1.99 10.17 -11.40
CA LYS A 3 1.14 9.98 -10.22
C LYS A 3 1.96 9.33 -9.11
N ILE A 4 1.77 9.78 -7.88
CA ILE A 4 2.31 9.10 -6.70
C ILE A 4 1.21 8.18 -6.20
N VAL A 5 1.47 6.88 -6.27
CA VAL A 5 0.54 5.85 -5.84
C VAL A 5 1.06 5.25 -4.55
N LEU A 6 0.26 5.32 -3.48
CA LEU A 6 0.53 4.59 -2.25
C LEU A 6 -0.23 3.26 -2.30
N MET A 7 0.50 2.16 -2.16
CA MET A 7 -0.02 0.80 -2.15
C MET A 7 0.44 0.10 -0.88
N MET A 8 -0.51 -0.41 -0.10
CA MET A 8 -0.23 -1.05 1.20
C MET A 8 -1.12 -2.27 1.39
N SER A 9 -0.56 -3.32 2.01
CA SER A 9 -1.34 -4.45 2.55
C SER A 9 -1.62 -4.17 4.03
N VAL A 10 -2.89 -4.25 4.42
CA VAL A 10 -3.33 -4.02 5.80
C VAL A 10 -4.28 -5.12 6.23
N SER A 11 -4.26 -5.46 7.52
CA SER A 11 -5.29 -6.29 8.12
C SER A 11 -6.63 -5.55 8.16
N LEU A 12 -7.72 -6.30 8.38
CA LEU A 12 -9.08 -5.74 8.40
C LEU A 12 -9.28 -4.66 9.47
N ASP A 13 -8.56 -4.76 10.60
CA ASP A 13 -8.52 -3.76 11.68
C ASP A 13 -7.53 -2.60 11.41
N GLY A 14 -6.93 -2.55 10.22
CA GLY A 14 -6.10 -1.44 9.76
C GLY A 14 -4.63 -1.51 10.20
N CYS A 15 -4.14 -2.65 10.67
CA CYS A 15 -2.74 -2.83 11.06
C CYS A 15 -1.88 -3.26 9.86
N ILE A 16 -0.72 -2.62 9.72
CA ILE A 16 0.31 -2.99 8.72
C ILE A 16 1.31 -3.98 9.33
N GLU A 17 1.52 -3.93 10.63
CA GLU A 17 2.41 -4.83 11.37
C GLU A 17 1.65 -5.34 12.59
N GLY A 18 1.89 -6.59 12.98
CA GLY A 18 1.51 -7.11 14.27
C GLY A 18 2.41 -6.58 15.40
N PRO A 19 2.19 -7.01 16.65
CA PRO A 19 3.12 -6.77 17.75
C PRO A 19 4.56 -7.16 17.35
N ASP A 20 5.55 -6.44 17.88
CA ASP A 20 6.98 -6.67 17.61
C ASP A 20 7.41 -6.55 16.13
N ARG A 21 6.65 -5.81 15.31
CA ARG A 21 6.89 -5.62 13.86
C ARG A 21 6.72 -6.89 13.04
N ASP A 22 5.89 -7.83 13.52
CA ASP A 22 5.61 -9.07 12.81
C ASP A 22 4.74 -8.83 11.56
N LEU A 23 5.22 -9.33 10.41
CA LEU A 23 4.51 -9.30 9.13
C LEU A 23 3.85 -10.63 8.77
N GLY A 24 3.92 -11.67 9.61
CA GLY A 24 3.42 -13.02 9.33
C GLY A 24 1.91 -13.12 9.03
N ARG A 25 1.15 -12.06 9.34
CA ARG A 25 -0.27 -11.92 8.98
C ARG A 25 -0.49 -11.59 7.50
N HIS A 26 0.54 -11.09 6.81
CA HIS A 26 0.51 -10.78 5.37
C HIS A 26 0.97 -11.99 4.58
N ARG A 27 0.03 -12.90 4.30
CA ARG A 27 0.31 -14.04 3.42
C ARG A 27 0.31 -13.56 1.96
N ILE A 28 1.48 -13.57 1.34
CA ILE A 28 1.62 -13.31 -0.10
C ILE A 28 1.65 -14.66 -0.82
N ASP A 29 0.54 -15.03 -1.44
CA ASP A 29 0.49 -16.18 -2.35
C ASP A 29 0.67 -15.72 -3.81
N GLU A 30 0.62 -16.69 -4.72
CA GLU A 30 0.86 -16.45 -6.15
C GLU A 30 -0.11 -15.42 -6.75
N GLU A 31 -1.38 -15.43 -6.33
CA GLU A 31 -2.39 -14.50 -6.84
C GLU A 31 -2.07 -13.06 -6.44
N VAL A 32 -1.77 -12.84 -5.16
CA VAL A 32 -1.36 -11.51 -4.65
C VAL A 32 -0.06 -11.06 -5.29
N HIS A 33 0.92 -11.97 -5.42
CA HIS A 33 2.21 -11.67 -6.00
C HIS A 33 2.10 -11.26 -7.47
N GLN A 34 1.31 -11.99 -8.26
CA GLN A 34 1.10 -11.70 -9.68
C GLN A 34 0.38 -10.35 -9.86
N HIS A 35 -0.66 -10.07 -9.07
CA HIS A 35 -1.33 -8.77 -9.10
C HIS A 35 -0.36 -7.63 -8.76
N PHE A 36 0.47 -7.79 -7.72
CA PHE A 36 1.49 -6.79 -7.35
C PHE A 36 2.46 -6.53 -8.50
N ASN A 37 2.92 -7.58 -9.18
CA ASN A 37 3.83 -7.47 -10.32
C ASN A 37 3.20 -6.76 -11.51
N ASP A 38 1.94 -7.04 -11.81
CA ASP A 38 1.23 -6.41 -12.93
C ASP A 38 0.99 -4.92 -12.66
N VAL A 39 0.61 -4.55 -11.44
CA VAL A 39 0.47 -3.13 -11.04
C VAL A 39 1.83 -2.42 -10.98
N SER A 40 2.88 -3.12 -10.57
CA SER A 40 4.24 -2.57 -10.46
C SER A 40 4.93 -2.36 -11.80
N ARG A 41 4.51 -3.08 -12.85
CA ARG A 41 5.15 -3.06 -14.18
C ARG A 41 5.16 -1.67 -14.82
N ASP A 42 4.14 -0.88 -14.57
CA ASP A 42 3.99 0.47 -15.13
C ASP A 42 4.63 1.55 -14.24
N MET A 43 5.20 1.19 -13.08
CA MET A 43 5.82 2.14 -12.16
C MET A 43 7.26 2.47 -12.57
N GLY A 44 7.60 3.77 -12.54
CA GLY A 44 8.94 4.25 -12.88
C GLY A 44 9.93 4.27 -11.71
N ALA A 45 9.44 4.25 -10.47
CA ALA A 45 10.26 4.27 -9.25
C ALA A 45 9.45 3.83 -8.02
N PHE A 46 10.14 3.24 -7.04
CA PHE A 46 9.61 2.90 -5.72
C PHE A 46 10.20 3.85 -4.67
N LEU A 47 9.39 4.27 -3.70
CA LEU A 47 9.80 5.14 -2.61
C LEU A 47 9.44 4.47 -1.28
N ASP A 48 10.47 4.01 -0.56
CA ASP A 48 10.31 3.37 0.74
C ASP A 48 10.91 4.23 1.87
N GLY A 49 10.22 4.31 2.99
CA GLY A 49 10.72 4.94 4.21
C GLY A 49 11.70 4.03 4.96
N ARG A 50 12.71 4.62 5.63
CA ARG A 50 13.70 3.87 6.42
C ARG A 50 13.08 3.10 7.61
N VAL A 51 11.93 3.58 8.08
CA VAL A 51 10.93 2.90 8.91
C VAL A 51 9.60 3.26 8.27
N ALA A 52 8.75 2.29 7.93
CA ALA A 52 7.53 2.54 7.17
C ALA A 52 6.61 3.59 7.85
N TYR A 53 6.60 3.65 9.18
CA TYR A 53 5.94 4.70 9.95
C TYR A 53 6.71 5.02 11.25
N PRO A 54 7.55 6.07 11.30
CA PRO A 54 8.10 6.54 12.56
C PRO A 54 7.01 7.21 13.41
N PRO A 55 7.09 7.13 14.75
CA PRO A 55 6.26 7.94 15.63
C PRO A 55 6.35 9.43 15.23
N GLY A 56 5.20 10.05 14.93
CA GLY A 56 5.12 11.45 14.50
C GLY A 56 4.88 11.68 13.00
N ALA A 57 4.68 10.64 12.20
CA ALA A 57 4.21 10.80 10.83
C ALA A 57 2.85 11.55 10.79
N ARG A 58 2.76 12.59 9.96
CA ARG A 58 1.53 13.37 9.79
C ARG A 58 0.55 12.62 8.88
N PRO A 59 -0.76 12.58 9.17
CA PRO A 59 -1.74 12.02 8.24
C PRO A 59 -1.62 12.67 6.87
N ALA A 60 -1.48 11.85 5.83
CA ALA A 60 -1.46 12.31 4.45
C ALA A 60 -2.90 12.45 3.91
N ASP A 61 -3.14 13.47 3.10
CA ASP A 61 -4.42 13.70 2.44
C ASP A 61 -4.56 12.79 1.21
N LEU A 62 -5.11 11.59 1.45
CA LEU A 62 -5.16 10.47 0.53
C LEU A 62 -6.59 10.19 0.09
N ARG A 63 -6.76 9.93 -1.21
CA ARG A 63 -8.02 9.46 -1.81
C ARG A 63 -7.85 8.01 -2.23
N LEU A 64 -8.70 7.13 -1.73
CA LEU A 64 -8.77 5.74 -2.18
C LEU A 64 -9.22 5.72 -3.66
N VAL A 65 -8.46 5.03 -4.50
CA VAL A 65 -8.72 4.90 -5.94
C VAL A 65 -8.93 3.46 -6.36
N GLU A 66 -8.54 2.48 -5.54
CA GLU A 66 -8.77 1.06 -5.82
C GLU A 66 -8.80 0.22 -4.54
N THR A 67 -9.62 -0.82 -4.56
CA THR A 67 -9.64 -1.88 -3.56
C THR A 67 -9.66 -3.22 -4.28
N ALA A 68 -8.67 -4.06 -4.02
CA ALA A 68 -8.62 -5.44 -4.50
C ALA A 68 -8.63 -6.39 -3.29
N THR A 69 -9.55 -7.35 -3.31
CA THR A 69 -9.70 -8.37 -2.24
C THR A 69 -9.30 -9.73 -2.76
N PHE A 70 -8.50 -10.47 -2.01
CA PHE A 70 -7.95 -11.76 -2.42
C PHE A 70 -8.49 -12.90 -1.56
N GLY A 71 -8.53 -14.12 -2.12
CA GLY A 71 -9.07 -15.30 -1.44
C GLY A 71 -8.35 -15.71 -0.15
N ASN A 72 -7.14 -15.20 0.06
CA ASN A 72 -6.34 -15.39 1.26
C ASN A 72 -6.60 -14.37 2.38
N GLY A 73 -7.58 -13.48 2.19
CA GLY A 73 -7.96 -12.45 3.16
C GLY A 73 -7.13 -11.17 3.09
N VAL A 74 -6.18 -11.06 2.16
CA VAL A 74 -5.48 -9.80 1.89
C VAL A 74 -6.43 -8.83 1.18
N VAL A 75 -6.37 -7.57 1.61
CA VAL A 75 -7.00 -6.44 0.91
C VAL A 75 -5.91 -5.45 0.55
N LEU A 76 -5.79 -5.16 -0.74
CA LEU A 76 -4.88 -4.17 -1.29
C LEU A 76 -5.65 -2.88 -1.53
N LEU A 77 -5.15 -1.80 -0.95
CA LEU A 77 -5.71 -0.47 -1.09
C LEU A 77 -4.74 0.41 -1.87
N ARG A 78 -5.23 1.02 -2.95
CA ARG A 78 -4.47 1.97 -3.75
C ARG A 78 -4.98 3.37 -3.51
N TYR A 79 -4.08 4.27 -3.13
CA TYR A 79 -4.40 5.68 -2.89
C TYR A 79 -3.67 6.59 -3.87
N ASP A 80 -4.32 7.70 -4.20
CA ASP A 80 -3.73 8.85 -4.86
C ASP A 80 -3.77 10.06 -3.90
N ARG A 81 -2.96 11.08 -4.15
CA ARG A 81 -2.97 12.29 -3.32
C ARG A 81 -4.21 13.12 -3.65
N ALA A 82 -5.06 13.42 -2.67
CA ALA A 82 -6.31 14.14 -2.90
C ALA A 82 -6.10 15.57 -3.44
N ASN A 83 -4.96 16.18 -3.12
CA ASN A 83 -4.58 17.54 -3.51
C ASN A 83 -3.27 17.61 -4.32
N ALA A 84 -3.01 16.65 -5.21
CA ALA A 84 -1.94 16.80 -6.20
C ALA A 84 -2.28 18.00 -7.12
N ARG A 85 -1.78 19.19 -6.78
CA ARG A 85 -1.85 20.37 -7.65
C ARG A 85 -1.32 19.98 -9.02
N THR A 86 -2.14 20.16 -10.04
CA THR A 86 -1.70 20.15 -11.43
C THR A 86 -0.66 21.25 -11.57
N ALA A 87 0.60 20.86 -11.70
CA ALA A 87 1.72 21.73 -12.06
C ALA A 87 2.28 21.26 -13.39
#